data_AF-D2V8T1-F1
#
_entry.id   AF-D2V8T1-F1
#
_cell.length_a   1.000
_cell.length_b   1.000
_cell.length_c   1.000
_cell.angle_alpha   90.00
_cell.angle_beta   90.00
_cell.angle_gamma   90.00
#
_symmetry.space_group_name_H-M   'P 1'
#
loop_
_entity.id
_entity.type
_entity.pdbx_description
1 polymer ?
#
loop_
_entity_poly.entity_id
_entity_poly.type
_entity_poly.pdbx_seq_one_letter_code
_entity_poly.pdbx_strand_id
1 'polypeptide(L)'
;MVEYQAFALGYASKEIKKDKSIAVKALKTSGHSISCVDESLYSDREIALIALSSHSYAIRFFMEHFSNDKEIIMNAVSKCGNLIHYATYCDLDIILAAVTTYELAFELADPKYYFDREIMMVAVTRNGITLRYASETLREDREIVLKAVKNAGDALRYALVQDREIALEAVKSSGTALQFVDKNFLSDSEIVMIALHSNGSSLQYLPKEMREIREYVEAAISENPLSIQYASEVYKSDRELVKKAISEKGNILGYVDKKFLKDEQIVFLAALNNPITFKYADESLRSNLNFILDIIRTSKKTNVLMSYLPAPGSINIYNDREFYSKIPIDTHFIKEKIRLCGFKATFEEFSYSKEIITEMVKDYMTLAFINEGLQQDREMLRTALNLNGELISEMPFIIDNLDIELIQVSLISLLSGSDDKEKEIIHQTLQLIQHSQQL
;
A
#
# COMPACT_ATOMS: atom_id res chain seq x y z
N MET A 1 6.06 -5.65 51.18
CA MET A 1 5.06 -5.75 50.08
C MET A 1 5.43 -4.85 48.91
N VAL A 2 5.61 -3.54 49.11
CA VAL A 2 5.99 -2.60 48.02
C VAL A 2 7.33 -2.90 47.31
N GLU A 3 8.22 -3.65 47.98
CA GLU A 3 9.48 -4.16 47.41
C GLU A 3 9.27 -5.23 46.32
N TYR A 4 8.10 -5.89 46.30
CA TYR A 4 7.75 -6.92 45.32
C TYR A 4 6.60 -6.48 44.40
N GLN A 5 5.71 -5.61 44.90
CA GLN A 5 4.56 -5.10 44.17
C GLN A 5 4.37 -3.60 44.48
N ALA A 6 4.99 -2.74 43.66
CA ALA A 6 5.03 -1.29 43.89
C ALA A 6 3.64 -0.65 44.07
N PHE A 7 2.66 -1.10 43.27
CA PHE A 7 1.27 -0.60 43.31
C PHE A 7 0.48 -1.02 44.56
N ALA A 8 1.02 -1.90 45.42
CA ALA A 8 0.41 -2.21 46.71
C ALA A 8 0.26 -0.96 47.60
N LEU A 9 1.12 0.05 47.40
CA LEU A 9 1.01 1.34 48.08
C LEU A 9 -0.35 2.03 47.83
N GLY A 10 -0.97 1.81 46.67
CA GLY A 10 -2.26 2.39 46.32
C GLY A 10 -3.41 1.98 47.25
N TYR A 11 -3.29 0.82 47.89
CA TYR A 11 -4.29 0.28 48.83
C TYR A 11 -3.97 0.61 50.30
N ALA A 12 -2.83 1.26 50.57
CA ALA A 12 -2.42 1.60 51.92
C ALA A 12 -3.19 2.80 52.49
N SER A 13 -3.16 2.95 53.82
CA SER A 13 -3.72 4.12 54.51
C SER A 13 -3.02 5.41 54.09
N LYS A 14 -3.69 6.56 54.28
CA LYS A 14 -3.11 7.88 53.98
C LYS A 14 -1.79 8.12 54.72
N GLU A 15 -1.66 7.67 55.95
CA GLU A 15 -0.44 7.79 56.75
C GLU A 15 0.74 7.05 56.10
N ILE A 16 0.50 5.83 55.61
CA ILE A 16 1.53 5.02 54.93
C ILE A 16 1.96 5.64 53.60
N LYS A 17 1.02 6.23 52.85
CA LYS A 17 1.32 6.90 51.56
C LYS A 17 2.19 8.15 51.71
N LYS A 18 2.19 8.75 52.91
CA LYS A 18 3.03 9.91 53.28
C LYS A 18 4.41 9.53 53.79
N ASP A 19 4.66 8.26 54.08
CA ASP A 19 5.96 7.81 54.56
C ASP A 19 6.97 7.80 53.40
N LYS A 20 7.93 8.72 53.47
CA LYS A 20 9.01 8.86 52.46
C LYS A 20 9.79 7.57 52.26
N SER A 21 10.10 6.82 53.32
CA SER A 21 10.88 5.57 53.23
C SER A 21 10.12 4.51 52.45
N ILE A 22 8.81 4.40 52.68
CA ILE A 22 7.94 3.47 51.97
C ILE A 22 7.77 3.90 50.50
N ALA A 23 7.59 5.21 50.25
CA ALA A 23 7.51 5.77 48.91
C ALA A 23 8.80 5.50 48.09
N VAL A 24 9.98 5.74 48.69
CA VAL A 24 11.28 5.45 48.06
C VAL A 24 11.39 3.98 47.66
N LYS A 25 10.98 3.05 48.53
CA LYS A 25 10.99 1.61 48.22
C LYS A 25 10.06 1.27 47.06
N ALA A 26 8.84 1.81 47.06
CA ALA A 26 7.88 1.59 45.97
C ALA A 26 8.41 2.14 44.62
N LEU A 27 8.96 3.36 44.62
CA LEU A 27 9.48 4.02 43.42
C LEU A 27 10.73 3.33 42.87
N LYS A 28 11.60 2.79 43.73
CA LYS A 28 12.74 1.95 43.30
C LYS A 28 12.28 0.65 42.63
N THR A 29 11.17 0.07 43.08
CA THR A 29 10.56 -1.10 42.42
C THR A 29 9.93 -0.73 41.08
N SER A 30 9.23 0.40 41.00
CA SER A 30 8.70 0.96 39.75
C SER A 30 8.35 2.44 39.89
N GLY A 31 8.92 3.29 39.04
CA GLY A 31 8.63 4.73 39.00
C GLY A 31 7.16 5.05 38.67
N HIS A 32 6.42 4.11 38.06
CA HIS A 32 4.98 4.28 37.82
C HIS A 32 4.16 4.30 39.12
N SER A 33 4.71 3.80 40.23
CA SER A 33 4.05 3.85 41.53
C SER A 33 3.94 5.25 42.12
N ILE A 34 4.52 6.28 41.47
CA ILE A 34 4.35 7.68 41.87
C ILE A 34 2.88 8.10 41.98
N SER A 35 1.99 7.54 41.15
CA SER A 35 0.54 7.79 41.24
C SER A 35 -0.10 7.27 42.53
N CYS A 36 0.61 6.46 43.31
CA CYS A 36 0.16 5.91 44.59
C CYS A 36 0.77 6.62 45.80
N VAL A 37 1.78 7.46 45.59
CA VAL A 37 2.45 8.26 46.63
C VAL A 37 1.57 9.48 46.97
N ASP A 38 1.57 9.90 48.23
CA ASP A 38 0.81 11.08 48.65
C ASP A 38 1.44 12.37 48.09
N GLU A 39 0.60 13.31 47.64
CA GLU A 39 1.00 14.56 46.98
C GLU A 39 1.91 15.43 47.87
N SER A 40 1.82 15.30 49.20
CA SER A 40 2.72 16.00 50.13
C SER A 40 4.21 15.70 49.90
N LEU A 41 4.54 14.56 49.27
CA LEU A 41 5.90 14.18 48.92
C LEU A 41 6.36 14.65 47.54
N TYR A 42 5.50 15.28 46.72
CA TYR A 42 5.88 15.75 45.38
C TYR A 42 6.83 16.95 45.39
N SER A 43 6.96 17.64 46.52
CA SER A 43 7.97 18.68 46.74
C SER A 43 9.34 18.12 47.17
N ASP A 44 9.47 16.80 47.35
CA ASP A 44 10.73 16.16 47.72
C ASP A 44 11.57 15.82 46.48
N ARG A 45 12.77 16.38 46.43
CA ARG A 45 13.68 16.24 45.29
C ARG A 45 14.17 14.80 45.08
N GLU A 46 14.38 14.05 46.15
CA GLU A 46 14.82 12.66 46.08
C GLU A 46 13.70 11.77 45.50
N ILE A 47 12.46 12.01 45.92
CA ILE A 47 11.27 11.36 45.35
C ILE A 47 11.18 11.62 43.85
N ALA A 48 11.37 12.87 43.43
CA ALA A 48 11.35 13.24 42.02
C ALA A 48 12.41 12.49 41.20
N LEU A 49 13.67 12.50 41.66
CA LEU A 49 14.77 11.83 40.95
C LEU A 49 14.61 10.31 40.87
N ILE A 50 14.15 9.66 41.95
CA ILE A 50 13.92 8.21 41.96
C ILE A 50 12.76 7.86 41.03
N ALA A 51 11.65 8.60 41.05
CA ALA A 51 10.54 8.38 40.14
C ALA A 51 10.97 8.52 38.66
N LEU A 52 11.70 9.59 38.34
CA LEU A 52 12.18 9.89 36.98
C LEU A 52 13.27 8.93 36.49
N SER A 53 14.02 8.31 37.39
CA SER A 53 15.05 7.32 37.06
C SER A 53 14.50 6.15 36.21
N SER A 54 13.25 5.75 36.45
CA SER A 54 12.60 4.64 35.73
C SER A 54 11.31 5.02 35.00
N HIS A 55 10.74 6.22 35.22
CA HIS A 55 9.53 6.68 34.55
C HIS A 55 9.58 8.19 34.24
N SER A 56 9.98 8.56 33.02
CA SER A 56 10.14 9.97 32.62
C SER A 56 8.84 10.79 32.70
N TYR A 57 7.68 10.18 32.42
CA TYR A 57 6.37 10.85 32.54
C TYR A 57 5.96 11.15 33.99
N ALA A 58 6.71 10.68 35.00
CA ALA A 58 6.53 11.11 36.38
C ALA A 58 6.70 12.62 36.53
N ILE A 59 7.39 13.27 35.58
CA ILE A 59 7.70 14.69 35.66
C ILE A 59 6.45 15.57 35.85
N ARG A 60 5.29 15.16 35.32
CA ARG A 60 4.00 15.86 35.47
C ARG A 60 3.56 16.06 36.92
N PHE A 61 3.99 15.20 37.85
CA PHE A 61 3.65 15.29 39.28
C PHE A 61 4.51 16.32 40.02
N PHE A 62 5.65 16.70 39.44
CA PHE A 62 6.68 17.49 40.11
C PHE A 62 6.73 18.95 39.61
N MET A 63 5.98 19.28 38.55
CA MET A 63 6.10 20.55 37.85
C MET A 63 5.70 21.78 38.64
N GLU A 64 4.80 21.64 39.62
CA GLU A 64 4.46 22.76 40.50
C GLU A 64 5.68 23.22 41.32
N HIS A 65 6.60 22.31 41.65
CA HIS A 65 7.72 22.58 42.54
C HIS A 65 9.08 22.67 41.83
N PHE A 66 9.23 21.98 40.69
CA PHE A 66 10.53 21.74 40.04
C PHE A 66 10.57 22.13 38.57
N SER A 67 9.68 23.00 38.11
CA SER A 67 9.65 23.49 36.71
C SER A 67 10.88 24.25 36.24
N ASN A 68 11.77 24.63 37.17
CA ASN A 68 13.07 25.25 36.91
C ASN A 68 14.28 24.41 37.41
N ASP A 69 14.07 23.20 37.94
CA ASP A 69 15.18 22.34 38.38
C ASP A 69 15.78 21.61 37.16
N LYS A 70 16.97 22.06 36.76
CA LYS A 70 17.68 21.54 35.59
C LYS A 70 17.88 20.02 35.63
N GLU A 71 18.26 19.45 36.77
CA GLU A 71 18.55 18.01 36.86
C GLU A 71 17.28 17.17 36.68
N ILE A 72 16.17 17.61 37.31
CA ILE A 72 14.87 16.96 37.19
C ILE A 72 14.36 17.02 35.75
N ILE A 73 14.43 18.20 35.11
CA ILE A 73 14.04 18.36 33.72
C ILE A 73 14.91 17.49 32.81
N MET A 74 16.23 17.51 32.99
CA MET A 74 17.17 16.71 32.21
C MET A 74 16.92 15.20 32.36
N ASN A 75 16.61 14.70 33.55
CA ASN A 75 16.36 13.26 33.76
C ASN A 75 15.14 12.76 32.95
N ALA A 76 14.12 13.61 32.79
CA ALA A 76 12.97 13.28 31.96
C ALA A 76 13.25 13.45 30.47
N VAL A 77 13.76 14.63 30.09
CA VAL A 77 13.95 15.04 28.69
C VAL A 77 15.03 14.21 27.98
N SER A 78 16.09 13.82 28.68
CA SER A 78 17.15 12.93 28.13
C SER A 78 16.67 11.54 27.75
N LYS A 79 15.49 11.12 28.25
CA LYS A 79 14.84 9.85 27.90
C LYS A 79 13.65 10.05 26.97
N CYS A 80 12.94 11.17 27.12
CA CYS A 80 11.72 11.50 26.38
C CYS A 80 11.66 13.01 26.08
N GLY A 81 12.25 13.42 24.96
CA GLY A 81 12.37 14.84 24.61
C GLY A 81 11.05 15.59 24.43
N ASN A 82 9.95 14.89 24.17
CA ASN A 82 8.62 15.50 24.08
C ASN A 82 8.13 16.08 25.42
N LEU A 83 8.77 15.74 26.55
CA LEU A 83 8.45 16.28 27.88
C LEU A 83 8.98 17.70 28.10
N ILE A 84 9.68 18.28 27.13
CA ILE A 84 10.18 19.66 27.19
C ILE A 84 9.07 20.70 27.45
N HIS A 85 7.83 20.44 27.02
CA HIS A 85 6.69 21.34 27.25
C HIS A 85 6.33 21.55 28.73
N TYR A 86 6.83 20.69 29.63
CA TYR A 86 6.66 20.86 31.07
C TYR A 86 7.68 21.84 31.68
N ALA A 87 8.84 22.06 31.05
CA ALA A 87 9.86 22.94 31.57
C ALA A 87 9.49 24.41 31.37
N THR A 88 9.45 25.21 32.44
CA THR A 88 9.25 26.67 32.34
C THR A 88 10.57 27.40 32.09
N TYR A 89 11.67 26.79 32.50
CA TYR A 89 13.03 27.21 32.17
C TYR A 89 13.72 26.09 31.38
N CYS A 90 14.16 26.42 30.17
CA CYS A 90 15.05 25.58 29.39
C CYS A 90 16.34 26.36 29.18
N ASP A 91 17.48 25.74 29.39
CA ASP A 91 18.78 26.22 28.92
C ASP A 91 19.24 25.42 27.71
N LEU A 92 20.41 25.75 27.18
CA LEU A 92 20.98 25.11 26.00
C LEU A 92 21.04 23.58 26.16
N ASP A 93 21.49 23.08 27.31
CA ASP A 93 21.64 21.64 27.57
C ASP A 93 20.29 20.90 27.55
N ILE A 94 19.25 21.51 28.13
CA ILE A 94 17.89 20.95 28.12
C ILE A 94 17.35 20.86 26.70
N ILE A 95 17.49 21.92 25.91
CA ILE A 95 17.02 21.92 24.52
C ILE A 95 17.79 20.88 23.70
N LEU A 96 19.12 20.83 23.83
CA LEU A 96 19.95 19.84 23.13
C LEU A 96 19.55 18.41 23.48
N ALA A 97 19.31 18.11 24.75
CA ALA A 97 18.83 16.79 25.17
C ALA A 97 17.45 16.47 24.58
N ALA A 98 16.55 17.46 24.51
CA ALA A 98 15.21 17.28 23.96
C ALA A 98 15.24 16.99 22.46
N VAL A 99 15.95 17.82 21.70
CA VAL A 99 16.08 17.71 20.23
C VAL A 99 16.80 16.42 19.84
N THR A 100 17.76 15.97 20.65
CA THR A 100 18.46 14.70 20.42
C THR A 100 17.53 13.51 20.52
N THR A 101 16.55 13.54 21.42
CA THR A 101 15.69 12.39 21.75
C THR A 101 14.30 12.45 21.10
N TYR A 102 13.84 13.63 20.68
CA TYR A 102 12.54 13.83 20.05
C TYR A 102 12.62 14.85 18.91
N GLU A 103 12.23 14.41 17.72
CA GLU A 103 12.36 15.17 16.48
C GLU A 103 11.61 16.51 16.48
N LEU A 104 10.39 16.53 17.04
CA LEU A 104 9.57 17.74 17.14
C LEU A 104 9.86 18.57 18.39
N ALA A 105 10.84 18.19 19.22
CA ALA A 105 11.18 18.97 20.42
C ALA A 105 11.63 20.39 20.07
N PHE A 106 12.26 20.55 18.90
CA PHE A 106 12.66 21.86 18.42
C PHE A 106 11.46 22.79 18.20
N GLU A 107 10.34 22.27 17.68
CA GLU A 107 9.11 23.07 17.48
C GLU A 107 8.42 23.47 18.78
N LEU A 108 8.63 22.68 19.84
CA LEU A 108 8.11 22.94 21.18
C LEU A 108 9.02 23.89 21.99
N ALA A 109 10.25 24.12 21.54
CA ALA A 109 11.20 25.00 22.20
C ALA A 109 10.85 26.48 21.94
N ASP A 110 11.28 27.35 22.87
CA ASP A 110 11.14 28.80 22.72
C ASP A 110 11.85 29.28 21.44
N PRO A 111 11.19 30.09 20.57
CA PRO A 111 11.78 30.58 19.32
C PRO A 111 13.12 31.28 19.46
N LYS A 112 13.49 31.78 20.66
CA LYS A 112 14.83 32.33 20.91
C LYS A 112 15.96 31.33 20.64
N TYR A 113 15.68 30.03 20.68
CA TYR A 113 16.65 28.97 20.38
C TYR A 113 16.83 28.71 18.89
N TYR A 114 15.98 29.28 18.03
CA TYR A 114 16.09 29.12 16.58
C TYR A 114 17.28 29.86 15.96
N PHE A 115 17.91 30.73 16.75
CA PHE A 115 19.08 31.50 16.39
C PHE A 115 20.37 30.82 16.85
N ASP A 116 20.28 29.77 17.67
CA ASP A 116 21.44 29.05 18.17
C ASP A 116 21.96 28.06 17.13
N ARG A 117 23.23 28.24 16.76
CA ARG A 117 23.89 27.43 15.73
C ARG A 117 24.03 25.96 16.14
N GLU A 118 24.34 25.69 17.41
CA GLU A 118 24.59 24.34 17.92
C GLU A 118 23.28 23.55 17.99
N ILE A 119 22.23 24.16 18.55
CA ILE A 119 20.90 23.55 18.57
C ILE A 119 20.42 23.27 17.14
N MET A 120 20.56 24.25 16.24
CA MET A 120 20.14 24.08 14.86
C MET A 120 20.88 22.92 14.17
N MET A 121 22.20 22.80 14.37
CA MET A 121 23.01 21.71 13.80
C MET A 121 22.51 20.32 14.25
N VAL A 122 22.19 20.17 15.53
CA VAL A 122 21.63 18.92 16.06
C VAL A 122 20.23 18.68 15.50
N ALA A 123 19.40 19.72 15.43
CA ALA A 123 18.03 19.63 14.95
C ALA A 123 17.94 19.18 13.49
N VAL A 124 18.73 19.79 12.59
CA VAL A 124 18.75 19.41 11.17
C VAL A 124 19.34 18.03 10.92
N THR A 125 20.17 17.51 11.83
CA THR A 125 20.69 16.13 11.76
C THR A 125 19.57 15.11 12.02
N ARG A 126 18.56 15.48 12.82
CA ARG A 126 17.40 14.62 13.14
C ARG A 126 16.31 14.75 12.09
N ASN A 127 15.99 15.98 11.69
CA ASN A 127 15.05 16.30 10.63
C ASN A 127 15.52 17.54 9.85
N GLY A 128 15.94 17.33 8.61
CA GLY A 128 16.43 18.39 7.73
C GLY A 128 15.41 19.50 7.47
N ILE A 129 14.11 19.19 7.50
CA ILE A 129 13.03 20.17 7.32
C ILE A 129 13.00 21.22 8.44
N THR A 130 13.61 20.94 9.60
CA THR A 130 13.76 21.90 10.71
C THR A 130 14.46 23.19 10.29
N LEU A 131 15.25 23.16 9.20
CA LEU A 131 15.88 24.34 8.60
C LEU A 131 14.88 25.49 8.32
N ARG A 132 13.59 25.19 8.11
CA ARG A 132 12.51 26.19 7.93
C ARG A 132 12.39 27.21 9.07
N TYR A 133 12.80 26.83 10.28
CA TYR A 133 12.72 27.68 11.47
C TYR A 133 13.99 28.49 11.70
N ALA A 134 15.08 28.14 11.03
CA ALA A 134 16.37 28.78 11.22
C ALA A 134 16.33 30.26 10.81
N SER A 135 17.10 31.08 11.54
CA SER A 135 17.32 32.47 11.16
C SER A 135 17.95 32.55 9.75
N GLU A 136 17.81 33.71 9.09
CA GLU A 136 18.41 33.90 7.76
C GLU A 136 19.92 33.61 7.76
N THR A 137 20.63 34.08 8.79
CA THR A 137 22.07 33.81 8.97
C THR A 137 22.42 32.32 9.05
N LEU A 138 21.55 31.49 9.64
CA LEU A 138 21.76 30.04 9.72
C LEU A 138 21.30 29.30 8.46
N ARG A 139 20.36 29.87 7.69
CA ARG A 139 19.98 29.38 6.35
C ARG A 139 21.01 29.73 5.28
N GLU A 140 21.92 30.65 5.57
CA GLU A 140 23.14 30.94 4.80
C GLU A 140 24.35 30.13 5.28
N ASP A 141 24.28 29.49 6.47
CA ASP A 141 25.36 28.66 6.98
C ASP A 141 25.45 27.36 6.17
N ARG A 142 26.48 27.30 5.33
CA ARG A 142 26.78 26.19 4.44
C ARG A 142 26.79 24.84 5.15
N GLU A 143 27.34 24.75 6.35
CA GLU A 143 27.50 23.47 7.06
C GLU A 143 26.14 22.95 7.56
N ILE A 144 25.33 23.84 8.13
CA ILE A 144 23.97 23.51 8.60
C ILE A 144 23.11 23.09 7.42
N VAL A 145 23.12 23.88 6.33
CA VAL A 145 22.32 23.59 5.15
C VAL A 145 22.74 22.27 4.51
N LEU A 146 24.05 22.03 4.36
CA LEU A 146 24.56 20.78 3.81
C LEU A 146 24.14 19.57 4.66
N LYS A 147 24.17 19.70 6.00
CA LYS A 147 23.67 18.66 6.90
C LYS A 147 22.17 18.43 6.72
N ALA A 148 21.39 19.50 6.62
CA ALA A 148 19.95 19.44 6.45
C ALA A 148 19.55 18.74 5.15
N VAL A 149 20.14 19.11 4.01
CA VAL A 149 19.80 18.51 2.70
C VAL A 149 20.25 17.07 2.56
N LYS A 150 21.34 16.67 3.23
CA LYS A 150 21.75 15.26 3.30
C LYS A 150 20.74 14.40 4.04
N ASN A 151 20.14 14.94 5.11
CA ASN A 151 19.09 14.26 5.87
C ASN A 151 17.75 14.25 5.11
N ALA A 152 17.35 15.38 4.52
CA ALA A 152 16.13 15.51 3.73
C ALA A 152 16.35 16.46 2.55
N GLY A 153 16.44 15.94 1.32
CA GLY A 153 16.72 16.75 0.13
C GLY A 153 15.79 17.95 -0.06
N ASP A 154 14.50 17.81 0.29
CA ASP A 154 13.51 18.89 0.20
C ASP A 154 13.80 20.08 1.14
N ALA A 155 14.69 19.92 2.13
CA ALA A 155 15.17 21.01 2.97
C ALA A 155 15.83 22.15 2.15
N LEU A 156 16.27 21.86 0.92
CA LEU A 156 16.81 22.85 -0.01
C LEU A 156 15.87 24.04 -0.24
N ARG A 157 14.54 23.83 -0.15
CA ARG A 157 13.53 24.89 -0.20
C ARG A 157 13.80 26.04 0.79
N TYR A 158 14.41 25.73 1.92
CA TYR A 158 14.66 26.68 3.00
C TYR A 158 16.09 27.23 2.99
N ALA A 159 16.98 26.71 2.15
CA ALA A 159 18.33 27.22 2.03
C ALA A 159 18.32 28.63 1.40
N LEU A 160 19.17 29.53 1.92
CA LEU A 160 19.46 30.82 1.29
C LEU A 160 20.83 30.83 0.63
N VAL A 161 21.72 29.92 1.02
CA VAL A 161 23.01 29.71 0.38
C VAL A 161 22.85 29.04 -0.99
N GLN A 162 23.46 29.64 -2.01
CA GLN A 162 23.57 29.05 -3.35
C GLN A 162 24.91 28.33 -3.47
N ASP A 163 24.88 27.00 -3.38
CA ASP A 163 26.08 26.17 -3.47
C ASP A 163 25.80 24.91 -4.29
N ARG A 164 26.69 24.63 -5.25
CA ARG A 164 26.57 23.50 -6.16
C ARG A 164 26.56 22.15 -5.43
N GLU A 165 27.44 21.98 -4.43
CA GLU A 165 27.52 20.74 -3.65
C GLU A 165 26.25 20.53 -2.84
N ILE A 166 25.69 21.60 -2.26
CA ILE A 166 24.40 21.53 -1.55
C ILE A 166 23.28 21.10 -2.50
N ALA A 167 23.20 21.69 -3.70
CA ALA A 167 22.21 21.29 -4.71
C ALA A 167 22.38 19.82 -5.13
N LEU A 168 23.63 19.39 -5.35
CA LEU A 168 23.98 18.01 -5.72
C LEU A 168 23.58 17.00 -4.63
N GLU A 169 23.90 17.29 -3.37
CA GLU A 169 23.54 16.42 -2.24
C GLU A 169 22.03 16.40 -1.98
N ALA A 170 21.34 17.52 -2.20
CA ALA A 170 19.89 17.58 -2.10
C ALA A 170 19.21 16.65 -3.13
N VAL A 171 19.63 16.69 -4.39
CA VAL A 171 19.04 15.82 -5.44
C VAL A 171 19.42 14.36 -5.30
N LYS A 172 20.59 14.06 -4.70
CA LYS A 172 20.95 12.68 -4.31
C LYS A 172 20.05 12.15 -3.20
N SER A 173 19.72 13.00 -2.23
CA SER A 173 18.83 12.65 -1.10
C SER A 173 17.38 12.50 -1.56
N SER A 174 16.90 13.38 -2.43
CA SER A 174 15.57 13.32 -3.03
C SER A 174 15.57 13.95 -4.42
N GLY A 175 15.28 13.18 -5.47
CA GLY A 175 15.20 13.71 -6.85
C GLY A 175 14.21 14.88 -6.99
N THR A 176 13.13 14.91 -6.20
CA THR A 176 12.14 16.02 -6.23
C THR A 176 12.69 17.34 -5.71
N ALA A 177 13.85 17.33 -5.02
CA ALA A 177 14.53 18.54 -4.59
C ALA A 177 14.98 19.41 -5.79
N LEU A 178 15.04 18.84 -7.00
CA LEU A 178 15.32 19.58 -8.24
C LEU A 178 14.41 20.80 -8.42
N GLN A 179 13.18 20.76 -7.91
CA GLN A 179 12.25 21.89 -7.97
C GLN A 179 12.71 23.13 -7.18
N PHE A 180 13.63 22.95 -6.21
CA PHE A 180 14.18 24.00 -5.37
C PHE A 180 15.61 24.38 -5.74
N VAL A 181 16.22 23.66 -6.70
CA VAL A 181 17.57 23.97 -7.18
C VAL A 181 17.55 25.33 -7.87
N ASP A 182 18.53 26.17 -7.53
CA ASP A 182 18.70 27.47 -8.16
C ASP A 182 18.85 27.30 -9.69
N LYS A 183 18.20 28.19 -10.45
CA LYS A 183 18.16 28.10 -11.92
C LYS A 183 19.55 28.06 -12.55
N ASN A 184 20.55 28.68 -11.91
CA ASN A 184 21.93 28.67 -12.39
C ASN A 184 22.51 27.25 -12.42
N PHE A 185 22.12 26.38 -11.48
CA PHE A 185 22.57 25.00 -11.38
C PHE A 185 21.76 24.01 -12.24
N LEU A 186 20.61 24.43 -12.80
CA LEU A 186 19.87 23.56 -13.72
C LEU A 186 20.63 23.32 -15.04
N SER A 187 21.58 24.20 -15.39
CA SER A 187 22.49 23.99 -16.52
C SER A 187 23.53 22.88 -16.27
N ASP A 188 23.67 22.43 -15.02
CA ASP A 188 24.59 21.36 -14.64
C ASP A 188 23.94 19.98 -14.91
N SER A 189 24.43 19.32 -15.96
CA SER A 189 23.94 18.01 -16.36
C SER A 189 24.10 16.93 -15.28
N GLU A 190 25.09 17.02 -14.40
CA GLU A 190 25.28 16.04 -13.33
C GLU A 190 24.14 16.12 -12.32
N ILE A 191 23.79 17.33 -11.87
CA ILE A 191 22.69 17.58 -10.92
C ILE A 191 21.36 17.10 -11.53
N VAL A 192 21.10 17.49 -12.78
CA VAL A 192 19.86 17.10 -13.47
C VAL A 192 19.79 15.59 -13.65
N MET A 193 20.84 14.95 -14.13
CA MET A 193 20.83 13.50 -14.36
C MET A 193 20.67 12.72 -13.05
N ILE A 194 21.34 13.12 -11.97
CA ILE A 194 21.15 12.46 -10.66
C ILE A 194 19.70 12.59 -10.21
N ALA A 195 19.09 13.76 -10.33
CA ALA A 195 17.69 13.96 -9.96
C ALA A 195 16.74 13.07 -10.77
N LEU A 196 16.95 12.96 -12.08
CA LEU A 196 16.12 12.15 -12.97
C LEU A 196 16.26 10.64 -12.73
N HIS A 197 17.47 10.17 -12.40
CA HIS A 197 17.67 8.76 -12.01
C HIS A 197 17.18 8.46 -10.59
N SER A 198 17.11 9.45 -9.71
CA SER A 198 16.54 9.31 -8.37
C SER A 198 15.01 9.30 -8.41
N ASN A 199 14.40 10.12 -9.26
CA ASN A 199 12.96 10.15 -9.50
C ASN A 199 12.68 10.75 -10.89
N GLY A 200 12.20 9.93 -11.82
CA GLY A 200 11.93 10.34 -13.20
C GLY A 200 10.90 11.47 -13.31
N SER A 201 9.98 11.57 -12.34
CA SER A 201 8.97 12.63 -12.29
C SER A 201 9.59 14.01 -12.08
N SER A 202 10.86 14.08 -11.68
CA SER A 202 11.61 15.34 -11.54
C SER A 202 11.77 16.07 -12.88
N LEU A 203 11.59 15.37 -14.01
CA LEU A 203 11.53 15.97 -15.34
C LEU A 203 10.55 17.14 -15.40
N GLN A 204 9.45 17.10 -14.65
CA GLN A 204 8.43 18.15 -14.62
C GLN A 204 8.95 19.51 -14.12
N TYR A 205 10.03 19.51 -13.33
CA TYR A 205 10.62 20.71 -12.74
C TYR A 205 11.62 21.40 -13.67
N LEU A 206 12.03 20.74 -14.76
CA LEU A 206 12.94 21.33 -15.73
C LEU A 206 12.23 22.36 -16.62
N PRO A 207 12.95 23.43 -17.03
CA PRO A 207 12.50 24.34 -18.08
C PRO A 207 12.08 23.58 -19.34
N LYS A 208 11.15 24.15 -20.11
CA LYS A 208 10.56 23.48 -21.28
C LYS A 208 11.64 23.04 -22.28
N GLU A 209 12.63 23.90 -22.50
CA GLU A 209 13.75 23.69 -23.42
C GLU A 209 14.60 22.49 -22.99
N MET A 210 14.75 22.27 -21.68
CA MET A 210 15.52 21.14 -21.14
C MET A 210 14.73 19.83 -21.18
N ARG A 211 13.39 19.89 -21.21
CA ARG A 211 12.52 18.73 -21.45
C ARG A 211 12.49 18.29 -22.91
N GLU A 212 13.18 19.00 -23.80
CA GLU A 212 13.43 18.62 -25.18
C GLU A 212 14.80 17.93 -25.36
N ILE A 213 15.58 17.79 -24.28
CA ILE A 213 16.87 17.06 -24.31
C ILE A 213 16.59 15.56 -24.22
N ARG A 214 16.99 14.82 -25.25
CA ARG A 214 16.69 13.39 -25.39
C ARG A 214 17.25 12.58 -24.23
N GLU A 215 18.49 12.84 -23.83
CA GLU A 215 19.16 12.12 -22.75
C GLU A 215 18.39 12.25 -21.43
N TYR A 216 17.85 13.43 -21.12
CA TYR A 216 17.08 13.67 -19.90
C TYR A 216 15.73 12.97 -19.92
N VAL A 217 15.03 13.00 -21.06
CA VAL A 217 13.76 12.31 -21.22
C VAL A 217 13.94 10.80 -21.13
N GLU A 218 14.98 10.24 -21.76
CA GLU A 218 15.27 8.82 -21.70
C GLU A 218 15.67 8.37 -20.28
N ALA A 219 16.46 9.17 -19.56
CA ALA A 219 16.80 8.89 -18.16
C ALA A 219 15.54 8.90 -17.26
N ALA A 220 14.67 9.90 -17.43
CA ALA A 220 13.43 10.02 -16.66
C ALA A 220 12.47 8.85 -16.91
N ILE A 221 12.32 8.44 -18.17
CA ILE A 221 11.45 7.32 -18.56
C ILE A 221 12.01 6.00 -18.05
N SER A 222 13.34 5.82 -18.11
CA SER A 222 13.99 4.60 -17.63
C SER A 222 13.83 4.39 -16.12
N GLU A 223 13.69 5.46 -15.34
CA GLU A 223 13.37 5.38 -13.91
C GLU A 223 11.86 5.18 -13.71
N ASN A 224 11.04 6.07 -14.27
CA ASN A 224 9.58 6.00 -14.20
C ASN A 224 8.97 6.26 -15.58
N PRO A 225 8.41 5.25 -16.25
CA PRO A 225 7.82 5.42 -17.58
C PRO A 225 6.67 6.45 -17.65
N LEU A 226 5.97 6.72 -16.54
CA LEU A 226 4.93 7.76 -16.49
C LEU A 226 5.51 9.18 -16.63
N SER A 227 6.83 9.35 -16.52
CA SER A 227 7.50 10.64 -16.72
C SER A 227 7.35 11.17 -18.14
N ILE A 228 7.01 10.31 -19.11
CA ILE A 228 6.68 10.73 -20.49
C ILE A 228 5.56 11.78 -20.54
N GLN A 229 4.68 11.83 -19.53
CA GLN A 229 3.64 12.86 -19.43
C GLN A 229 4.21 14.29 -19.36
N TYR A 230 5.42 14.43 -18.82
CA TYR A 230 6.13 15.69 -18.65
C TYR A 230 7.02 16.06 -19.84
N ALA A 231 7.35 15.09 -20.69
CA ALA A 231 8.14 15.29 -21.90
C ALA A 231 7.40 16.17 -22.92
N SER A 232 8.13 16.71 -23.89
CA SER A 232 7.54 17.48 -24.99
C SER A 232 6.64 16.60 -25.87
N GLU A 233 5.73 17.25 -26.61
CA GLU A 233 4.83 16.55 -27.54
C GLU A 233 5.61 15.75 -28.60
N VAL A 234 6.81 16.21 -28.98
CA VAL A 234 7.71 15.49 -29.89
C VAL A 234 8.00 14.07 -29.39
N TYR A 235 8.28 13.92 -28.09
CA TYR A 235 8.60 12.62 -27.48
C TYR A 235 7.36 11.79 -27.17
N LYS A 236 6.23 12.42 -26.84
CA LYS A 236 4.94 11.73 -26.75
C LYS A 236 4.47 11.18 -28.09
N SER A 237 5.00 11.72 -29.20
CA SER A 237 4.78 11.28 -30.58
C SER A 237 5.90 10.38 -31.12
N ASP A 238 6.98 10.12 -30.35
CA ASP A 238 8.11 9.25 -30.74
C ASP A 238 7.75 7.77 -30.50
N ARG A 239 7.58 7.03 -31.60
CA ARG A 239 7.13 5.62 -31.57
C ARG A 239 8.07 4.73 -30.77
N GLU A 240 9.38 4.89 -30.93
CA GLU A 240 10.35 3.99 -30.34
C GLU A 240 10.47 4.24 -28.84
N LEU A 241 10.41 5.51 -28.43
CA LEU A 241 10.38 5.88 -27.02
C LEU A 241 9.10 5.41 -26.32
N VAL A 242 7.94 5.56 -26.97
CA VAL A 242 6.65 5.08 -26.47
C VAL A 242 6.67 3.55 -26.30
N LYS A 243 7.20 2.80 -27.27
CA LYS A 243 7.37 1.33 -27.15
C LYS A 243 8.26 0.96 -25.97
N LYS A 244 9.40 1.63 -25.81
CA LYS A 244 10.33 1.40 -24.70
C LYS A 244 9.62 1.61 -23.35
N ALA A 245 8.96 2.75 -23.18
CA ALA A 245 8.23 3.10 -21.96
C ALA A 245 7.07 2.11 -21.65
N ILE A 246 6.37 1.61 -22.67
CA ILE A 246 5.37 0.54 -22.50
C ILE A 246 6.03 -0.76 -22.02
N SER A 247 7.17 -1.14 -22.60
CA SER A 247 7.87 -2.39 -22.28
C SER A 247 8.37 -2.43 -20.83
N GLU A 248 8.68 -1.27 -20.25
CA GLU A 248 9.09 -1.10 -18.84
C GLU A 248 7.89 -1.06 -17.87
N LYS A 249 6.76 -1.69 -18.25
CA LYS A 249 5.50 -1.80 -17.48
C LYS A 249 4.78 -0.45 -17.23
N GLY A 250 5.03 0.56 -18.06
CA GLY A 250 4.38 1.85 -17.98
C GLY A 250 2.92 1.87 -18.44
N ASN A 251 2.02 2.43 -17.63
CA ASN A 251 0.64 2.73 -18.05
C ASN A 251 0.56 4.11 -18.72
N ILE A 252 1.08 4.21 -19.95
CA ILE A 252 1.31 5.53 -20.58
C ILE A 252 0.30 5.93 -21.66
N LEU A 253 -0.62 5.05 -22.09
CA LEU A 253 -1.52 5.37 -23.22
C LEU A 253 -2.30 6.67 -23.02
N GLY A 254 -2.69 7.00 -21.79
CA GLY A 254 -3.39 8.25 -21.48
C GLY A 254 -2.55 9.53 -21.64
N TYR A 255 -1.23 9.40 -21.83
CA TYR A 255 -0.27 10.52 -21.84
C TYR A 255 0.46 10.70 -23.18
N VAL A 256 0.31 9.77 -24.12
CA VAL A 256 0.97 9.82 -25.44
C VAL A 256 0.07 10.44 -26.49
N ASP A 257 0.63 10.72 -27.67
CA ASP A 257 -0.12 11.24 -28.81
C ASP A 257 -1.31 10.34 -29.15
N LYS A 258 -2.49 10.96 -29.36
CA LYS A 258 -3.74 10.28 -29.68
C LYS A 258 -3.65 9.36 -30.90
N LYS A 259 -2.70 9.61 -31.82
CA LYS A 259 -2.46 8.71 -32.97
C LYS A 259 -2.13 7.28 -32.53
N PHE A 260 -1.48 7.11 -31.37
CA PHE A 260 -1.12 5.79 -30.85
C PHE A 260 -2.29 5.05 -30.21
N LEU A 261 -3.39 5.74 -29.89
CA LEU A 261 -4.61 5.11 -29.38
C LEU A 261 -5.34 4.29 -30.45
N LYS A 262 -5.04 4.55 -31.73
CA LYS A 262 -5.50 3.79 -32.91
C LYS A 262 -4.47 2.79 -33.41
N ASP A 263 -3.25 2.82 -32.86
CA ASP A 263 -2.17 1.96 -33.32
C ASP A 263 -2.31 0.58 -32.68
N GLU A 264 -2.74 -0.39 -33.48
CA GLU A 264 -2.97 -1.77 -33.02
C GLU A 264 -1.75 -2.34 -32.28
N GLN A 265 -0.53 -2.14 -32.80
CA GLN A 265 0.67 -2.70 -32.18
C GLN A 265 0.94 -2.07 -30.80
N ILE A 266 0.85 -0.74 -30.70
CA ILE A 266 1.10 -0.01 -29.45
C ILE A 266 0.03 -0.34 -28.40
N VAL A 267 -1.25 -0.30 -28.79
CA VAL A 267 -2.35 -0.62 -27.88
C VAL A 267 -2.28 -2.07 -27.43
N PHE A 268 -1.95 -2.99 -28.34
CA PHE A 268 -1.78 -4.41 -28.01
C PHE A 268 -0.68 -4.59 -26.97
N LEU A 269 0.52 -4.06 -27.21
CA LEU A 269 1.65 -4.14 -26.27
C LEU A 269 1.31 -3.52 -24.90
N ALA A 270 0.63 -2.36 -24.89
CA ALA A 270 0.23 -1.70 -23.67
C ALA A 270 -0.78 -2.52 -22.87
N ALA A 271 -1.79 -3.09 -23.54
CA ALA A 271 -2.82 -3.91 -22.92
C ALA A 271 -2.27 -5.24 -22.38
N LEU A 272 -1.25 -5.82 -23.02
CA LEU A 272 -0.56 -7.00 -22.49
C LEU A 272 0.15 -6.72 -21.16
N ASN A 273 0.80 -5.55 -21.03
CA ASN A 273 1.51 -5.17 -19.82
C ASN A 273 0.56 -4.71 -18.69
N ASN A 274 -0.46 -3.91 -19.02
CA ASN A 274 -1.45 -3.44 -18.06
C ASN A 274 -2.84 -3.30 -18.71
N PRO A 275 -3.71 -4.32 -18.60
CA PRO A 275 -5.02 -4.32 -19.28
C PRO A 275 -5.95 -3.15 -18.90
N ILE A 276 -5.75 -2.50 -17.74
CA ILE A 276 -6.52 -1.31 -17.35
C ILE A 276 -6.28 -0.14 -18.32
N THR A 277 -5.14 -0.11 -19.00
CA THR A 277 -4.80 0.93 -19.98
C THR A 277 -5.68 0.88 -21.24
N PHE A 278 -6.31 -0.27 -21.52
CA PHE A 278 -7.15 -0.46 -22.70
C PHE A 278 -8.34 0.50 -22.75
N LYS A 279 -8.78 1.03 -21.60
CA LYS A 279 -9.80 2.09 -21.54
C LYS A 279 -9.44 3.35 -22.34
N TYR A 280 -8.14 3.58 -22.58
CA TYR A 280 -7.65 4.73 -23.36
C TYR A 280 -7.60 4.45 -24.86
N ALA A 281 -7.70 3.18 -25.29
CA ALA A 281 -7.70 2.84 -26.70
C ALA A 281 -8.87 3.53 -27.44
N ASP A 282 -8.66 3.82 -28.72
CA ASP A 282 -9.69 4.39 -29.57
C ASP A 282 -10.91 3.47 -29.64
N GLU A 283 -12.09 4.05 -29.82
CA GLU A 283 -13.36 3.32 -29.86
C GLU A 283 -13.38 2.24 -30.95
N SER A 284 -12.69 2.47 -32.07
CA SER A 284 -12.55 1.48 -33.14
C SER A 284 -11.87 0.19 -32.66
N LEU A 285 -10.86 0.29 -31.80
CA LEU A 285 -10.17 -0.86 -31.21
C LEU A 285 -10.93 -1.45 -30.02
N ARG A 286 -11.58 -0.61 -29.20
CA ARG A 286 -12.41 -1.06 -28.08
C ARG A 286 -13.69 -1.78 -28.52
N SER A 287 -14.12 -1.58 -29.76
CA SER A 287 -15.24 -2.30 -30.37
C SER A 287 -14.78 -3.43 -31.29
N ASN A 288 -13.46 -3.57 -31.54
CA ASN A 288 -12.91 -4.63 -32.38
C ASN A 288 -12.73 -5.91 -31.56
N LEU A 289 -13.71 -6.79 -31.70
CA LEU A 289 -13.77 -8.04 -30.96
C LEU A 289 -12.57 -8.97 -31.24
N ASN A 290 -12.12 -9.07 -32.49
CA ASN A 290 -10.96 -9.91 -32.83
C ASN A 290 -9.69 -9.41 -32.16
N PHE A 291 -9.50 -8.09 -32.15
CA PHE A 291 -8.35 -7.46 -31.49
C PHE A 291 -8.35 -7.70 -29.97
N ILE A 292 -9.50 -7.54 -29.31
CA ILE A 292 -9.65 -7.81 -27.87
C ILE A 292 -9.34 -9.28 -27.57
N LEU A 293 -9.84 -10.20 -28.39
CA LEU A 293 -9.56 -11.62 -28.22
C LEU A 293 -8.08 -11.94 -28.37
N ASP A 294 -7.38 -11.34 -29.34
CA ASP A 294 -5.96 -11.60 -29.54
C ASP A 294 -5.13 -11.16 -28.31
N ILE A 295 -5.52 -10.06 -27.64
CA ILE A 295 -4.91 -9.62 -26.39
C ILE A 295 -5.19 -10.63 -25.26
N ILE A 296 -6.44 -11.08 -25.12
CA ILE A 296 -6.87 -12.07 -24.11
C ILE A 296 -6.12 -13.40 -24.29
N ARG A 297 -5.99 -13.88 -25.54
CA ARG A 297 -5.26 -15.12 -25.88
C ARG A 297 -3.80 -15.05 -25.48
N THR A 298 -3.21 -13.86 -25.54
CA THR A 298 -1.78 -13.66 -25.32
C THR A 298 -1.46 -13.37 -23.84
N SER A 299 -2.41 -12.86 -23.06
CA SER A 299 -2.20 -12.46 -21.65
C SER A 299 -3.07 -13.22 -20.66
N LYS A 300 -2.44 -13.79 -19.62
CA LYS A 300 -3.11 -14.52 -18.53
C LYS A 300 -3.85 -13.62 -17.51
N LYS A 301 -3.93 -12.29 -17.74
CA LYS A 301 -4.37 -11.30 -16.73
C LYS A 301 -5.44 -10.33 -17.27
N THR A 302 -6.47 -10.79 -17.97
CA THR A 302 -7.32 -9.90 -18.80
C THR A 302 -8.77 -9.72 -18.34
N ASN A 303 -9.07 -9.82 -17.05
CA ASN A 303 -10.44 -9.67 -16.53
C ASN A 303 -11.08 -8.32 -16.88
N VAL A 304 -10.26 -7.27 -16.95
CA VAL A 304 -10.73 -5.92 -17.34
C VAL A 304 -11.11 -5.85 -18.82
N LEU A 305 -10.55 -6.70 -19.68
CA LEU A 305 -10.90 -6.74 -21.10
C LEU A 305 -12.22 -7.47 -21.35
N MET A 306 -12.62 -8.36 -20.42
CA MET A 306 -13.89 -9.09 -20.51
C MET A 306 -15.11 -8.16 -20.51
N SER A 307 -15.03 -7.00 -19.84
CA SER A 307 -16.14 -6.02 -19.85
C SER A 307 -16.37 -5.33 -21.20
N TYR A 308 -15.42 -5.45 -22.14
CA TYR A 308 -15.57 -4.90 -23.49
C TYR A 308 -16.18 -5.91 -24.47
N LEU A 309 -16.36 -7.17 -24.04
CA LEU A 309 -17.06 -8.16 -24.83
C LEU A 309 -18.58 -7.91 -24.72
N PRO A 310 -19.35 -8.09 -25.81
CA PRO A 310 -20.81 -7.92 -25.78
C PRO A 310 -21.48 -8.82 -24.73
N ALA A 311 -22.61 -8.39 -24.18
CA ALA A 311 -23.37 -9.22 -23.25
C ALA A 311 -23.94 -10.47 -23.96
N PRO A 312 -24.00 -11.64 -23.31
CA PRO A 312 -24.58 -12.85 -23.90
C PRO A 312 -25.99 -12.57 -24.42
N GLY A 313 -26.24 -12.88 -25.70
CA GLY A 313 -27.54 -12.72 -26.35
C GLY A 313 -27.79 -11.39 -27.09
N SER A 314 -26.87 -10.43 -27.03
CA SER A 314 -27.05 -9.12 -27.71
C SER A 314 -26.59 -9.09 -29.17
N ILE A 315 -25.71 -10.00 -29.59
CA ILE A 315 -25.24 -10.07 -30.98
C ILE A 315 -25.08 -11.54 -31.40
N ASN A 316 -25.49 -11.85 -32.63
CA ASN A 316 -25.40 -13.17 -33.29
C ASN A 316 -23.95 -13.69 -33.49
N ILE A 317 -22.95 -13.04 -32.88
CA ILE A 317 -21.54 -13.47 -32.84
C ILE A 317 -21.39 -14.71 -31.93
N TYR A 318 -22.36 -14.96 -31.05
CA TYR A 318 -22.38 -16.10 -30.14
C TYR A 318 -22.79 -17.45 -30.77
N ASN A 319 -23.29 -17.43 -32.01
CA ASN A 319 -23.58 -18.66 -32.77
C ASN A 319 -22.40 -19.15 -33.61
N ASP A 320 -21.29 -18.41 -33.63
CA ASP A 320 -20.10 -18.82 -34.37
C ASP A 320 -19.29 -19.79 -33.51
N ARG A 321 -19.64 -21.09 -33.57
CA ARG A 321 -18.93 -22.18 -32.87
C ARG A 321 -17.44 -22.20 -33.20
N GLU A 322 -17.03 -21.64 -34.34
CA GLU A 322 -15.64 -21.51 -34.77
C GLU A 322 -14.89 -20.38 -34.04
N PHE A 323 -15.62 -19.42 -33.46
CA PHE A 323 -15.08 -18.26 -32.76
C PHE A 323 -14.66 -18.61 -31.32
N TYR A 324 -15.52 -19.35 -30.59
CA TYR A 324 -15.23 -19.78 -29.21
C TYR A 324 -14.23 -20.92 -29.12
N SER A 325 -14.18 -21.81 -30.11
CA SER A 325 -13.19 -22.89 -30.17
C SER A 325 -11.75 -22.38 -30.30
N LYS A 326 -11.56 -21.11 -30.63
CA LYS A 326 -10.25 -20.45 -30.77
C LYS A 326 -9.85 -19.66 -29.52
N ILE A 327 -10.68 -19.57 -28.48
CA ILE A 327 -10.31 -18.94 -27.20
C ILE A 327 -9.72 -20.04 -26.31
N PRO A 328 -8.53 -19.88 -25.69
CA PRO A 328 -8.10 -20.77 -24.64
C PRO A 328 -9.04 -20.57 -23.46
N ILE A 329 -10.06 -21.41 -23.39
CA ILE A 329 -11.06 -21.40 -22.32
C ILE A 329 -10.39 -22.08 -21.14
N ASP A 330 -9.78 -21.26 -20.29
CA ASP A 330 -9.20 -21.70 -19.04
C ASP A 330 -10.17 -21.47 -17.88
N THR A 331 -9.86 -22.13 -16.76
CA THR A 331 -10.50 -21.98 -15.45
C THR A 331 -10.83 -20.52 -15.09
N HIS A 332 -9.95 -19.58 -15.45
CA HIS A 332 -10.07 -18.17 -15.08
C HIS A 332 -11.11 -17.45 -15.93
N PHE A 333 -11.09 -17.65 -17.24
CA PHE A 333 -12.07 -17.13 -18.18
C PHE A 333 -13.49 -17.59 -17.80
N ILE A 334 -13.64 -18.87 -17.46
CA ILE A 334 -14.91 -19.47 -17.03
C ILE A 334 -15.42 -18.79 -15.76
N LYS A 335 -14.57 -18.67 -14.73
CA LYS A 335 -14.93 -18.03 -13.45
C LYS A 335 -15.39 -16.59 -13.61
N GLU A 336 -14.67 -15.79 -14.39
CA GLU A 336 -15.01 -14.39 -14.59
C GLU A 336 -16.30 -14.24 -15.42
N LYS A 337 -16.53 -15.13 -16.38
CA LYS A 337 -17.77 -15.13 -17.18
C LYS A 337 -18.99 -15.54 -16.35
N ILE A 338 -18.86 -16.55 -15.48
CA ILE A 338 -19.90 -16.90 -14.49
C ILE A 338 -20.19 -15.71 -13.57
N ARG A 339 -19.16 -15.01 -13.09
CA ARG A 339 -19.31 -13.82 -12.26
C ARG A 339 -20.06 -12.69 -12.98
N LEU A 340 -19.76 -12.45 -14.26
CA LEU A 340 -20.35 -11.36 -15.04
C LEU A 340 -21.76 -11.66 -15.55
N CYS A 341 -22.03 -12.90 -15.96
CA CYS A 341 -23.22 -13.27 -16.73
C CYS A 341 -24.12 -14.33 -16.03
N GLY A 342 -23.67 -14.88 -14.90
CA GLY A 342 -24.33 -15.98 -14.21
C GLY A 342 -24.01 -17.35 -14.80
N PHE A 343 -24.14 -18.40 -13.97
CA PHE A 343 -23.81 -19.78 -14.35
C PHE A 343 -24.68 -20.29 -15.49
N LYS A 344 -26.01 -20.05 -15.44
CA LYS A 344 -26.97 -20.55 -16.43
C LYS A 344 -26.67 -20.08 -17.85
N ALA A 345 -26.45 -18.78 -18.05
CA ALA A 345 -26.11 -18.21 -19.35
C ALA A 345 -24.75 -18.74 -19.86
N THR A 346 -23.78 -18.89 -18.95
CA THR A 346 -22.46 -19.45 -19.29
C THR A 346 -22.57 -20.93 -19.68
N PHE A 347 -23.40 -21.71 -18.99
CA PHE A 347 -23.58 -23.14 -19.23
C PHE A 347 -24.31 -23.40 -20.54
N GLU A 348 -25.40 -22.67 -20.83
CA GLU A 348 -26.10 -22.76 -22.11
C GLU A 348 -25.15 -22.48 -23.28
N GLU A 349 -24.22 -21.54 -23.11
CA GLU A 349 -23.24 -21.13 -24.10
C GLU A 349 -22.08 -22.12 -24.30
N PHE A 350 -21.68 -22.90 -23.29
CA PHE A 350 -20.61 -23.90 -23.40
C PHE A 350 -21.09 -25.35 -23.33
N SER A 351 -22.43 -25.55 -23.38
CA SER A 351 -23.13 -26.84 -23.29
C SER A 351 -22.71 -27.88 -24.34
N TYR A 352 -21.92 -27.47 -25.35
CA TYR A 352 -21.39 -28.34 -26.41
C TYR A 352 -19.94 -28.81 -26.19
N SER A 353 -19.20 -28.27 -25.22
CA SER A 353 -17.81 -28.70 -24.94
C SER A 353 -17.72 -29.46 -23.62
N LYS A 354 -17.42 -30.75 -23.74
CA LYS A 354 -17.32 -31.68 -22.60
C LYS A 354 -16.20 -31.31 -21.63
N GLU A 355 -15.04 -30.86 -22.12
CA GLU A 355 -13.94 -30.42 -21.25
C GLU A 355 -14.32 -29.17 -20.44
N ILE A 356 -14.96 -28.18 -21.07
CA ILE A 356 -15.31 -26.90 -20.45
C ILE A 356 -16.42 -27.07 -19.41
N ILE A 357 -17.43 -27.89 -19.71
CA ILE A 357 -18.51 -28.24 -18.76
C ILE A 357 -17.91 -28.92 -17.52
N THR A 358 -16.96 -29.83 -17.72
CA THR A 358 -16.30 -30.54 -16.61
C THR A 358 -15.55 -29.57 -15.70
N GLU A 359 -14.88 -28.56 -16.28
CA GLU A 359 -14.13 -27.55 -15.53
C GLU A 359 -15.06 -26.53 -14.83
N MET A 360 -16.14 -26.11 -15.49
CA MET A 360 -17.23 -25.29 -14.93
C MET A 360 -17.86 -25.94 -13.70
N VAL A 361 -18.18 -27.24 -13.78
CA VAL A 361 -18.82 -27.98 -12.70
C VAL A 361 -17.85 -28.18 -11.53
N LYS A 362 -16.57 -28.52 -11.80
CA LYS A 362 -15.54 -28.66 -10.75
C LYS A 362 -15.35 -27.38 -9.94
N ASP A 363 -15.19 -26.24 -10.62
CA ASP A 363 -14.97 -24.95 -9.96
C ASP A 363 -16.19 -24.41 -9.22
N TYR A 364 -17.38 -24.56 -9.81
CA TYR A 364 -18.62 -24.09 -9.19
C TYR A 364 -18.99 -24.94 -7.97
N MET A 365 -18.78 -26.27 -8.03
CA MET A 365 -18.89 -27.13 -6.84
C MET A 365 -17.90 -26.69 -5.77
N THR A 366 -16.66 -26.35 -6.13
CA THR A 366 -15.68 -25.86 -5.14
C THR A 366 -16.10 -24.51 -4.51
N LEU A 367 -16.69 -23.59 -5.26
CA LEU A 367 -17.14 -22.28 -4.77
C LEU A 367 -18.45 -22.34 -3.96
N ALA A 368 -19.41 -23.18 -4.37
CA ALA A 368 -20.68 -23.40 -3.68
C ALA A 368 -20.49 -24.09 -2.32
N PHE A 369 -19.41 -24.86 -2.15
CA PHE A 369 -19.06 -25.51 -0.88
C PHE A 369 -18.37 -24.57 0.13
N ILE A 370 -17.75 -23.47 -0.31
CA ILE A 370 -17.00 -22.55 0.57
C ILE A 370 -17.91 -21.47 1.17
N ASN A 371 -19.00 -21.10 0.50
CA ASN A 371 -19.96 -20.12 1.03
C ASN A 371 -21.18 -20.83 1.64
N GLU A 372 -21.28 -20.83 2.98
CA GLU A 372 -22.43 -21.36 3.75
C GLU A 372 -23.73 -20.53 3.61
N GLY A 373 -24.00 -19.99 2.43
CA GLY A 373 -25.26 -19.31 2.18
C GLY A 373 -25.58 -19.32 0.71
N LEU A 374 -26.69 -19.97 0.35
CA LEU A 374 -27.83 -19.36 -0.35
C LEU A 374 -28.80 -20.44 -0.89
N GLN A 375 -30.10 -20.27 -0.62
CA GLN A 375 -31.20 -21.06 -1.20
C GLN A 375 -31.24 -21.00 -2.75
N GLN A 376 -30.68 -19.95 -3.36
CA GLN A 376 -30.61 -19.80 -4.83
C GLN A 376 -29.66 -20.80 -5.49
N ASP A 377 -28.61 -21.25 -4.80
CA ASP A 377 -27.65 -22.22 -5.34
C ASP A 377 -28.22 -23.66 -5.42
N ARG A 378 -29.25 -23.97 -4.60
CA ARG A 378 -29.96 -25.26 -4.64
C ARG A 378 -30.87 -25.41 -5.86
N GLU A 379 -31.57 -24.35 -6.28
CA GLU A 379 -32.36 -24.39 -7.53
C GLU A 379 -31.47 -24.49 -8.77
N MET A 380 -30.25 -23.96 -8.71
CA MET A 380 -29.29 -24.03 -9.82
C MET A 380 -28.63 -25.41 -9.91
N LEU A 381 -28.27 -26.04 -8.79
CA LEU A 381 -27.91 -27.47 -8.73
C LEU A 381 -29.05 -28.37 -9.24
N ARG A 382 -30.30 -28.06 -8.85
CA ARG A 382 -31.50 -28.72 -9.41
C ARG A 382 -31.63 -28.52 -10.91
N THR A 383 -31.25 -27.37 -11.44
CA THR A 383 -31.34 -27.09 -12.89
C THR A 383 -30.25 -27.83 -13.67
N ALA A 384 -29.03 -27.90 -13.14
CA ALA A 384 -27.93 -28.70 -13.71
C ALA A 384 -28.22 -30.21 -13.67
N LEU A 385 -28.89 -30.69 -12.61
CA LEU A 385 -29.34 -32.08 -12.47
C LEU A 385 -30.60 -32.39 -13.29
N ASN A 386 -31.54 -31.46 -13.44
CA ASN A 386 -32.79 -31.66 -14.19
C ASN A 386 -32.65 -31.48 -15.71
N LEU A 387 -31.66 -30.72 -16.21
CA LEU A 387 -31.60 -30.36 -17.64
C LEU A 387 -30.84 -31.32 -18.55
N ASN A 388 -30.33 -32.47 -18.10
CA ASN A 388 -29.99 -33.56 -19.02
C ASN A 388 -29.77 -34.91 -18.31
N GLY A 389 -30.57 -35.93 -18.69
CA GLY A 389 -30.28 -37.33 -18.40
C GLY A 389 -28.98 -37.84 -19.03
N GLU A 390 -28.38 -37.08 -19.95
CA GLU A 390 -27.06 -37.38 -20.55
C GLU A 390 -25.90 -37.12 -19.58
N LEU A 391 -26.00 -36.14 -18.67
CA LEU A 391 -24.94 -35.90 -17.68
C LEU A 391 -24.77 -37.11 -16.74
N ILE A 392 -25.89 -37.76 -16.37
CA ILE A 392 -25.92 -38.95 -15.51
C ILE A 392 -25.23 -40.15 -16.19
N SER A 393 -25.34 -40.30 -17.51
CA SER A 393 -24.65 -41.36 -18.25
C SER A 393 -23.13 -41.15 -18.39
N GLU A 394 -22.66 -39.91 -18.25
CA GLU A 394 -21.24 -39.56 -18.37
C GLU A 394 -20.57 -39.23 -17.02
N MET A 395 -21.34 -39.21 -15.92
CA MET A 395 -20.85 -39.03 -14.54
C MET A 395 -19.72 -39.97 -14.10
N PRO A 396 -19.63 -41.26 -14.53
CA PRO A 396 -18.53 -42.14 -14.13
C PRO A 396 -17.14 -41.57 -14.43
N PHE A 397 -16.99 -40.74 -15.47
CA PHE A 397 -15.71 -40.14 -15.86
C PHE A 397 -15.35 -38.87 -15.09
N ILE A 398 -16.34 -38.20 -14.49
CA ILE A 398 -16.17 -36.96 -13.70
C ILE A 398 -15.75 -37.29 -12.25
N ILE A 399 -16.17 -38.46 -11.77
CA ILE A 399 -15.99 -38.94 -10.38
C ILE A 399 -14.53 -39.25 -10.03
N ASP A 400 -13.70 -39.66 -11.00
CA ASP A 400 -12.28 -40.02 -10.78
C ASP A 400 -11.39 -38.87 -10.27
N ASN A 401 -11.86 -37.61 -10.34
CA ASN A 401 -11.07 -36.43 -9.97
C ASN A 401 -11.75 -35.54 -8.90
N LEU A 402 -12.76 -36.05 -8.20
CA LEU A 402 -13.47 -35.33 -7.14
C LEU A 402 -13.44 -36.12 -5.84
N ASP A 403 -13.51 -35.44 -4.70
CA ASP A 403 -13.54 -36.07 -3.38
C ASP A 403 -14.90 -36.76 -3.16
N ILE A 404 -14.94 -38.06 -3.49
CA ILE A 404 -16.17 -38.83 -3.65
C ILE A 404 -16.96 -38.91 -2.33
N GLU A 405 -16.27 -38.98 -1.20
CA GLU A 405 -16.91 -39.01 0.12
C GLU A 405 -17.69 -37.72 0.40
N LEU A 406 -17.12 -36.56 0.04
CA LEU A 406 -17.77 -35.26 0.25
C LEU A 406 -19.04 -35.11 -0.62
N ILE A 407 -18.99 -35.60 -1.86
CA ILE A 407 -20.14 -35.61 -2.78
C ILE A 407 -21.24 -36.53 -2.28
N GLN A 408 -20.89 -37.74 -1.79
CA GLN A 408 -21.86 -38.68 -1.22
C GLN A 408 -22.55 -38.09 0.01
N VAL A 409 -21.78 -37.53 0.96
CA VAL A 409 -22.32 -36.91 2.18
C VAL A 409 -23.28 -35.77 1.82
N SER A 410 -22.95 -34.99 0.79
CA SER A 410 -23.76 -33.85 0.36
C SER A 410 -25.04 -34.27 -0.35
N LEU A 411 -24.99 -35.26 -1.24
CA LEU A 411 -26.16 -35.85 -1.89
C LEU A 411 -27.11 -36.49 -0.86
N ILE A 412 -26.57 -37.14 0.17
CA ILE A 412 -27.36 -37.72 1.26
C ILE A 412 -28.04 -36.62 2.09
N SER A 413 -27.36 -35.49 2.35
CA SER A 413 -27.94 -34.37 3.11
C SER A 413 -29.17 -33.75 2.41
N LEU A 414 -29.20 -33.76 1.08
CA LEU A 414 -30.27 -33.21 0.25
C LEU A 414 -31.56 -34.05 0.30
N LEU A 415 -31.49 -35.35 0.65
CA LEU A 415 -32.65 -36.24 0.72
C LEU A 415 -33.73 -35.78 1.72
N SER A 416 -33.31 -35.05 2.77
CA SER A 416 -34.19 -34.58 3.85
C SER A 416 -35.19 -33.49 3.44
N GLY A 417 -35.08 -32.93 2.23
CA GLY A 417 -35.97 -31.88 1.71
C GLY A 417 -36.42 -32.08 0.26
N SER A 418 -36.24 -33.28 -0.31
CA SER A 418 -36.49 -33.56 -1.73
C SER A 418 -37.84 -34.24 -2.01
N ASP A 419 -38.41 -33.95 -3.19
CA ASP A 419 -39.60 -34.65 -3.69
C ASP A 419 -39.26 -36.06 -4.22
N ASP A 420 -40.28 -36.85 -4.56
CA ASP A 420 -40.10 -38.27 -4.91
C ASP A 420 -39.27 -38.47 -6.19
N LYS A 421 -39.35 -37.51 -7.13
CA LYS A 421 -38.61 -37.57 -8.39
C LYS A 421 -37.15 -37.16 -8.16
N GLU A 422 -36.92 -36.19 -7.29
CA GLU A 422 -35.58 -35.78 -6.85
C GLU A 422 -34.88 -36.90 -6.07
N LYS A 423 -35.59 -37.59 -5.18
CA LYS A 423 -35.05 -38.73 -4.43
C LYS A 423 -34.64 -39.88 -5.36
N GLU A 424 -35.42 -40.13 -6.40
CA GLU A 424 -35.12 -41.13 -7.41
C GLU A 424 -33.81 -40.80 -8.16
N ILE A 425 -33.63 -39.55 -8.57
CA ILE A 425 -32.41 -39.08 -9.25
C ILE A 425 -31.20 -39.14 -8.31
N ILE A 426 -31.33 -38.68 -7.07
CA ILE A 426 -30.25 -38.74 -6.06
C ILE A 426 -29.85 -40.19 -5.80
N HIS A 427 -30.81 -41.11 -5.70
CA HIS A 427 -30.52 -42.54 -5.54
C HIS A 427 -29.83 -43.16 -6.75
N GLN A 428 -30.29 -42.87 -7.97
CA GLN A 428 -29.63 -43.35 -9.19
C GLN A 428 -28.19 -42.81 -9.29
N THR A 429 -27.99 -41.56 -8.89
CA THR A 429 -26.67 -40.91 -8.87
C THR A 429 -25.73 -41.54 -7.84
N LEU A 430 -26.21 -41.77 -6.61
CA LEU A 430 -25.44 -42.47 -5.57
C LEU A 430 -25.11 -43.92 -5.97
N GLN A 431 -26.02 -44.61 -6.66
CA GLN A 431 -25.77 -45.96 -7.19
C GLN A 431 -24.69 -45.97 -8.28
N LEU A 432 -24.70 -44.99 -9.18
CA LEU A 432 -23.67 -44.84 -10.21
C LEU A 432 -22.29 -44.54 -9.59
N ILE A 433 -22.24 -43.70 -8.55
CA ILE A 433 -21.01 -43.43 -7.79
C ILE A 433 -20.50 -44.73 -7.13
N GLN A 434 -21.36 -45.49 -6.45
CA GLN A 434 -20.98 -46.77 -5.85
C GLN A 434 -20.49 -47.79 -6.89
N HIS A 435 -21.11 -47.83 -8.07
CA HIS A 435 -20.71 -48.74 -9.15
C HIS A 435 -19.36 -48.35 -9.74
N SER A 436 -19.08 -47.05 -9.87
CA SER A 436 -17.77 -46.54 -10.32
C SER A 436 -16.64 -46.80 -9.33
N GLN A 437 -16.92 -46.88 -8.02
CA GLN A 437 -15.92 -47.25 -7.00
C GLN A 437 -15.60 -48.76 -6.95
N GLN A 438 -16.41 -49.60 -7.61
CA GLN A 438 -16.24 -51.07 -7.65
C GLN A 438 -15.59 -51.59 -8.94
N LEU A 439 -15.51 -50.76 -9.98
CA LEU A 439 -14.76 -50.98 -11.23
C LEU A 439 -13.32 -50.49 -11.08
#